data_AF-A0A4U1I6Z7-F1
#
_entry.id   AF-A0A4U1I6Z7-F1
#
_cell.length_a   1.000
_cell.length_b   1.000
_cell.length_c   1.000
_cell.angle_alpha   90.00
_cell.angle_beta   90.00
_cell.angle_gamma   90.00
#
_symmetry.space_group_name_H-M   'P 1'
#
loop_
_entity.id
_entity.type
_entity.pdbx_description
1 polymer ?
#
loop_
_entity_poly.entity_id
_entity_poly.type
_entity_poly.pdbx_seq_one_letter_code
_entity_poly.pdbx_strand_id
1 'polypeptide(L)'
;MLRLVHPAPRGQGTRPPKGRKSPNLLPTSEERKRIRATIRNVARAYGGLDVLAAVVGVHRATLIRAGEQASYAVAVLLARAAGIHVEQVLSGRPHVVGACALCGRKGGAS
;
A
#
# COMPACT_ATOMS: atom_id res chain seq x y z
N MET A 1 38.96 -4.69 54.82
CA MET A 1 38.75 -4.16 53.45
C MET A 1 37.51 -4.83 52.87
N LEU A 2 36.42 -4.10 52.66
CA LEU A 2 35.18 -4.65 52.10
C LEU A 2 35.07 -4.26 50.62
N ARG A 3 34.99 -5.27 49.74
CA ARG A 3 34.88 -5.09 48.29
C ARG A 3 33.39 -5.04 47.93
N LEU A 4 32.89 -3.86 47.61
CA LEU A 4 31.54 -3.67 47.06
C LEU A 4 31.49 -4.27 45.64
N VAL A 5 31.00 -5.51 45.53
CA VAL A 5 30.64 -6.10 44.24
C VAL A 5 29.26 -5.55 43.88
N HIS A 6 29.22 -4.54 43.02
CA HIS A 6 27.96 -4.11 42.40
C HIS A 6 27.43 -5.26 41.51
N PRO A 7 26.20 -5.76 41.72
CA PRO A 7 25.60 -6.70 40.79
C PRO A 7 25.42 -6.02 39.44
N ALA A 8 25.66 -6.76 38.35
CA ALA A 8 25.45 -6.26 37.00
C ALA A 8 24.03 -5.68 36.88
N PRO A 9 23.85 -4.48 36.30
CA PRO A 9 22.53 -3.91 36.12
C PRO A 9 21.67 -4.89 35.32
N ARG A 10 20.58 -5.38 35.90
CA ARG A 10 19.53 -6.14 35.20
C ARG A 10 18.77 -5.18 34.29
N GLY A 11 19.42 -4.77 33.21
CA GLY A 11 18.85 -3.93 32.17
C GLY A 11 18.10 -4.78 31.16
N GLN A 12 16.77 -4.68 31.22
CA GLN A 12 15.80 -4.81 30.12
C GLN A 12 16.03 -5.97 29.15
N GLY A 13 15.18 -6.99 29.30
CA GLY A 13 15.12 -8.16 28.43
C GLY A 13 15.31 -7.82 26.97
N THR A 14 16.11 -8.65 26.29
CA THR A 14 16.26 -8.69 24.85
C THR A 14 14.90 -8.41 24.21
N ARG A 15 14.82 -7.33 23.38
CA ARG A 15 13.60 -7.01 22.64
C ARG A 15 13.03 -8.31 22.08
N PRO A 16 11.76 -8.65 22.34
CA PRO A 16 11.18 -9.86 21.78
C PRO A 16 11.42 -9.81 20.27
N PRO A 17 11.86 -10.93 19.66
CA PRO A 17 12.15 -10.95 18.23
C PRO A 17 10.93 -10.40 17.50
N LYS A 18 11.15 -9.46 16.58
CA LYS A 18 10.06 -8.88 15.77
C LYS A 18 9.25 -10.04 15.21
N GLY A 19 8.01 -10.19 15.70
CA GLY A 19 7.12 -11.26 15.28
C GLY A 19 6.99 -11.24 13.75
N ARG A 20 6.93 -12.42 13.13
CA ARG A 20 6.63 -12.51 11.70
C ARG A 20 5.26 -11.87 11.47
N LYS A 21 5.17 -10.96 10.49
CA LYS A 21 3.88 -10.40 10.08
C LYS A 21 2.98 -11.55 9.64
N SER A 22 1.71 -11.53 10.05
CA SER A 22 0.76 -12.53 9.59
C SER A 22 0.59 -12.43 8.07
N PRO A 23 0.46 -13.56 7.37
CA PRO A 23 0.33 -13.57 5.92
C PRO A 23 -0.93 -12.83 5.45
N ASN A 24 -1.98 -12.77 6.28
CA ASN A 24 -3.22 -12.05 5.98
C ASN A 24 -3.05 -10.52 5.89
N LEU A 25 -1.96 -9.97 6.44
CA LEU A 25 -1.65 -8.54 6.32
C LEU A 25 -0.90 -8.21 5.02
N LEU A 26 -0.63 -9.20 4.18
CA LEU A 26 0.04 -9.05 2.90
C LEU A 26 -0.93 -9.35 1.76
N PRO A 27 -0.83 -8.63 0.63
CA PRO A 27 -1.56 -8.98 -0.57
C PRO A 27 -1.17 -10.36 -1.07
N THR A 28 -2.17 -11.10 -1.55
CA THR A 28 -2.00 -12.34 -2.31
C THR A 28 -1.18 -12.09 -3.58
N SER A 29 -0.62 -13.13 -4.18
CA SER A 29 0.16 -13.02 -5.42
C SER A 29 -0.62 -12.33 -6.55
N GLU A 30 -1.91 -12.63 -6.67
CA GLU A 30 -2.79 -12.04 -7.68
C GLU A 30 -3.07 -10.57 -7.40
N GLU A 31 -3.34 -10.21 -6.15
CA GLU A 31 -3.50 -8.80 -5.76
C GLU A 31 -2.21 -8.00 -5.99
N ARG A 32 -1.02 -8.57 -5.77
CA ARG A 32 0.26 -7.91 -6.08
C ARG A 32 0.38 -7.59 -7.56
N LYS A 33 0.01 -8.54 -8.44
CA LYS A 33 0.02 -8.33 -9.89
C LYS A 33 -0.94 -7.21 -10.29
N ARG A 34 -2.13 -7.18 -9.69
CA ARG A 34 -3.15 -6.15 -9.94
C ARG A 34 -2.70 -4.78 -9.44
N ILE A 35 -2.17 -4.67 -8.22
CA ILE A 35 -1.58 -3.44 -7.69
C ILE A 35 -0.47 -2.94 -8.62
N ARG A 36 0.44 -3.82 -9.09
CA ARG A 36 1.49 -3.44 -10.05
C ARG A 36 0.92 -2.93 -11.39
N ALA A 37 -0.15 -3.54 -11.89
CA ALA A 37 -0.82 -3.06 -13.09
C ALA A 37 -1.46 -1.69 -12.86
N THR A 38 -2.13 -1.50 -11.72
CA THR A 38 -2.74 -0.22 -11.35
C THR A 38 -1.71 0.89 -11.21
N ILE A 39 -0.56 0.65 -10.57
CA ILE A 39 0.55 1.63 -10.50
C ILE A 39 0.92 2.10 -11.90
N ARG A 40 1.12 1.18 -12.84
CA ARG A 40 1.51 1.52 -14.22
C ARG A 40 0.42 2.31 -14.95
N ASN A 41 -0.84 1.91 -14.81
CA ASN A 41 -1.96 2.58 -15.50
C ASN A 41 -2.21 3.98 -14.94
N VAL A 42 -2.20 4.11 -13.61
CA VAL A 42 -2.40 5.40 -12.94
C VAL A 42 -1.21 6.32 -13.21
N ALA A 43 0.03 5.81 -13.15
CA ALA A 43 1.21 6.60 -13.50
C ALA A 43 1.14 7.14 -14.94
N ARG A 44 0.68 6.32 -15.89
CA ARG A 44 0.47 6.77 -17.28
C ARG A 44 -0.59 7.87 -17.37
N ALA A 45 -1.69 7.77 -16.63
CA ALA A 45 -2.73 8.80 -16.62
C ALA A 45 -2.24 10.14 -16.04
N TYR A 46 -1.36 10.10 -15.03
CA TYR A 46 -0.77 11.30 -14.43
C TYR A 46 0.44 11.88 -15.19
N GLY A 47 0.91 11.23 -16.26
CA GLY A 47 2.09 11.67 -17.01
C GLY A 47 3.43 11.14 -16.49
N GLY A 48 3.43 10.22 -15.53
CA GLY A 48 4.64 9.52 -15.09
C GLY A 48 4.58 9.01 -13.66
N LEU A 49 5.58 8.18 -13.31
CA LEU A 49 5.71 7.64 -11.96
C LEU A 49 6.09 8.72 -10.94
N ASP A 50 6.88 9.71 -11.35
CA ASP A 50 7.34 10.79 -10.48
C ASP A 50 6.19 11.74 -10.11
N VAL A 51 5.33 12.06 -11.08
CA VAL A 51 4.11 12.83 -10.84
C VAL A 51 3.16 12.07 -9.92
N LEU A 52 2.95 10.77 -10.16
CA LEU A 52 2.15 9.94 -9.27
C LEU A 52 2.71 9.92 -7.85
N ALA A 53 4.03 9.78 -7.69
CA ALA A 53 4.70 9.78 -6.40
C ALA A 53 4.44 11.09 -5.62
N ALA A 54 4.52 12.23 -6.31
CA ALA A 54 4.17 13.53 -5.75
C ALA A 54 2.68 13.62 -5.35
N VAL A 55 1.77 13.17 -6.21
CA VAL A 55 0.31 13.18 -5.96
C VAL A 55 -0.07 12.34 -4.74
N VAL A 56 0.51 11.15 -4.58
CA VAL A 56 0.23 10.29 -3.42
C VAL A 56 1.08 10.61 -2.19
N GLY A 57 2.03 11.56 -2.28
CA GLY A 57 2.88 11.98 -1.17
C GLY A 57 3.89 10.93 -0.69
N VAL A 58 4.44 10.13 -1.61
CA VAL A 58 5.45 9.10 -1.28
C VAL A 58 6.70 9.25 -2.14
N HIS A 59 7.83 8.74 -1.65
CA HIS A 59 9.04 8.68 -2.47
C HIS A 59 8.84 7.76 -3.67
N ARG A 60 9.38 8.12 -4.84
CA ARG A 60 9.32 7.32 -6.09
C ARG A 60 9.73 5.86 -5.88
N ALA A 61 10.81 5.64 -5.12
CA ALA A 61 11.30 4.29 -4.79
C ALA A 61 10.27 3.43 -4.05
N THR A 62 9.35 4.04 -3.29
CA THR A 62 8.24 3.35 -2.62
C THR A 62 7.27 2.76 -3.64
N LEU A 63 6.95 3.47 -4.72
CA LEU A 63 6.08 2.94 -5.78
C LEU A 63 6.76 1.81 -6.57
N ILE A 64 8.07 1.92 -6.81
CA ILE A 64 8.84 0.86 -7.47
C ILE A 64 8.86 -0.40 -6.60
N ARG A 65 9.23 -0.28 -5.33
CA ARG A 65 9.22 -1.40 -4.37
C ARG A 65 7.82 -1.94 -4.16
N ALA A 66 6.78 -1.11 -4.18
CA ALA A 66 5.40 -1.59 -4.09
C ALA A 66 4.98 -2.42 -5.31
N GLY A 67 5.61 -2.21 -6.47
CA GLY A 67 5.48 -3.13 -7.60
C GLY A 67 5.99 -4.53 -7.27
N GLU A 68 7.04 -4.66 -6.45
CA GLU A 68 7.71 -5.93 -6.11
C GLU A 68 7.16 -6.59 -4.84
N GLN A 69 6.92 -5.79 -3.80
CA GLN A 69 6.54 -6.18 -2.45
C GLN A 69 5.27 -5.44 -2.04
N ALA A 70 4.23 -5.56 -2.88
CA ALA A 70 3.01 -4.76 -2.76
C ALA A 70 2.44 -4.76 -1.34
N SER A 71 1.85 -3.63 -0.95
CA SER A 71 1.17 -3.45 0.32
C SER A 71 -0.24 -2.93 0.10
N TYR A 72 -1.16 -3.32 0.97
CA TYR A 72 -2.53 -2.79 0.94
C TYR A 72 -2.57 -1.27 1.13
N ALA A 73 -1.62 -0.70 1.90
CA ALA A 73 -1.50 0.75 2.04
C ALA A 73 -1.28 1.47 0.70
N VAL A 74 -0.45 0.90 -0.19
CA VAL A 74 -0.25 1.46 -1.53
C VAL A 74 -1.51 1.30 -2.38
N ALA A 75 -2.25 0.21 -2.25
CA ALA A 75 -3.54 0.05 -2.93
C ALA A 75 -4.53 1.17 -2.54
N VAL A 76 -4.58 1.54 -1.26
CA VAL A 76 -5.42 2.65 -0.77
C VAL A 76 -4.99 4.00 -1.35
N LEU A 77 -3.68 4.28 -1.37
CA LEU A 77 -3.16 5.52 -1.94
C LEU A 77 -3.46 5.64 -3.44
N LEU A 78 -3.30 4.54 -4.18
CA LEU A 78 -3.62 4.49 -5.61
C LEU A 78 -5.11 4.68 -5.87
N ALA A 79 -5.96 4.01 -5.09
CA ALA A 79 -7.40 4.14 -5.21
C ALA A 79 -7.85 5.59 -4.99
N ARG A 80 -7.31 6.25 -3.96
CA ARG A 80 -7.58 7.67 -3.68
C ARG A 80 -7.11 8.57 -4.82
N ALA A 81 -5.88 8.38 -5.32
CA ALA A 81 -5.39 9.19 -6.46
C ALA A 81 -6.26 8.99 -7.69
N ALA A 82 -6.56 7.75 -8.06
CA ALA A 82 -7.33 7.43 -9.25
C ALA A 82 -8.85 7.68 -9.12
N GLY A 83 -9.35 8.07 -7.94
CA GLY A 83 -10.79 8.28 -7.70
C GLY A 83 -11.62 7.01 -7.82
N ILE A 84 -11.03 5.85 -7.53
CA ILE A 84 -11.67 4.52 -7.62
C ILE A 84 -11.72 3.84 -6.26
N HIS A 85 -12.46 2.73 -6.15
CA HIS A 85 -12.47 1.92 -4.94
C HIS A 85 -11.22 1.06 -4.81
N VAL A 86 -10.80 0.83 -3.57
CA VAL A 86 -9.71 -0.12 -3.26
C VAL A 86 -10.05 -1.51 -3.78
N GLU A 87 -11.32 -1.92 -3.69
CA GLU A 87 -11.80 -3.19 -4.25
C GLU A 87 -11.57 -3.29 -5.77
N GLN A 88 -11.61 -2.18 -6.51
CA GLN A 88 -11.31 -2.20 -7.95
C GLN A 88 -9.81 -2.41 -8.20
N VAL A 89 -8.96 -1.87 -7.33
CA VAL A 89 -7.51 -2.12 -7.37
C VAL A 89 -7.19 -3.58 -7.04
N LEU A 90 -7.85 -4.16 -6.04
CA LEU A 90 -7.57 -5.51 -5.56
C LEU A 90 -8.24 -6.60 -6.40
N SER A 91 -9.46 -6.39 -6.89
CA SER A 91 -10.16 -7.35 -7.74
C SER A 91 -9.72 -7.29 -9.21
N GLY A 92 -9.16 -6.16 -9.65
CA GLY A 92 -8.84 -5.91 -11.05
C GLY A 92 -10.07 -5.72 -11.94
N ARG A 93 -11.26 -5.57 -11.35
CA ARG A 93 -12.50 -5.32 -12.09
C ARG A 93 -12.49 -3.89 -12.63
N PRO A 94 -12.70 -3.69 -13.94
CA PRO A 94 -12.69 -2.37 -14.54
C PRO A 94 -13.82 -1.51 -13.96
N HIS A 95 -13.53 -0.23 -13.76
CA HIS A 95 -14.56 0.76 -13.46
C HIS A 95 -15.42 1.00 -14.70
N VAL A 96 -16.74 0.87 -14.56
CA VAL A 96 -17.68 1.15 -15.66
C VAL A 96 -17.80 2.66 -15.80
N VAL A 97 -17.36 3.19 -16.94
CA VAL A 97 -17.46 4.63 -17.26
C VAL A 97 -18.92 5.08 -17.18
N GLY A 98 -19.15 6.22 -16.53
CA GLY A 98 -20.49 6.78 -16.32
C GLY A 98 -21.23 6.25 -15.09
N ALA A 99 -20.72 5.23 -14.41
CA ALA A 99 -21.24 4.83 -13.10
C ALA A 99 -20.56 5.62 -11.98
N CYS A 100 -21.33 6.05 -10.97
CA CYS A 100 -20.77 6.59 -9.74
C CYS A 100 -19.93 5.50 -9.07
N ALA A 101 -18.67 5.83 -8.74
CA ALA A 101 -17.81 4.91 -8.01
C ALA A 101 -18.51 4.46 -6.71
N LEU A 102 -19.01 5.39 -5.90
CA LEU A 102 -19.56 5.12 -4.56
C LEU A 102 -20.88 4.31 -4.55
N CYS A 103 -21.84 4.62 -5.43
CA CYS A 103 -23.17 4.00 -5.39
C CYS A 103 -23.55 3.23 -6.65
N GLY A 104 -22.69 3.16 -7.66
CA GLY A 104 -22.93 2.43 -8.91
C GLY A 104 -23.97 3.04 -9.85
N ARG A 105 -24.60 4.16 -9.48
CA ARG A 105 -25.62 4.82 -10.31
C ARG A 105 -24.99 5.34 -11.60
N LYS A 106 -25.51 4.92 -12.76
CA LYS A 106 -25.12 5.49 -14.04
C LYS A 106 -25.74 6.88 -14.19
N GLY A 107 -24.94 7.91 -14.48
CA GLY A 107 -25.45 9.23 -14.82
C GLY A 107 -26.38 9.09 -16.03
N GLY A 108 -27.66 9.44 -15.85
CA GLY A 108 -28.64 9.34 -16.92
C GLY A 108 -28.21 10.22 -18.09
N ALA A 109 -28.07 9.60 -19.27
CA ALA A 109 -28.08 10.35 -20.51
C ALA A 109 -29.43 11.06 -20.61
N SER A 110 -29.39 12.39 -20.63
CA SER A 110 -30.47 13.23 -21.19
C SER A 110 -30.15 13.41 -22.66
#